data_AF-A0A973YXE2-F1
#
_entry.id   AF-A0A973YXE2-F1
#
_cell.length_a   1.000
_cell.length_b   1.000
_cell.length_c   1.000
_cell.angle_alpha   90.00
_cell.angle_beta   90.00
_cell.angle_gamma   90.00
#
_symmetry.space_group_name_H-M   'P 1'
#
loop_
_entity.id
_entity.type
_entity.pdbx_description
1 polymer ?
#
loop_
_entity_poly.entity_id
_entity_poly.type
_entity_poly.pdbx_seq_one_letter_code
_entity_poly.pdbx_strand_id
1 'polypeptide(L)'
;MANQTTGNTPRGTSNRGFASMDPETQRKIAQKGGEAVSRDREHMSMIGRKGGEASGGNRNQNNAQQQNTQTTQFGGPEGGTGNR
;
A
#
# COMPACT_ATOMS: atom_id res chain seq x y z
N MET A 1 -3.13 -34.89 -32.43
CA MET A 1 -4.22 -34.34 -31.60
C MET A 1 -3.80 -32.96 -31.13
N ALA A 2 -4.39 -31.89 -31.69
CA ALA A 2 -4.09 -30.52 -31.29
C ALA A 2 -5.06 -30.07 -30.20
N ASN A 3 -4.57 -29.81 -28.99
CA ASN A 3 -5.33 -29.15 -27.93
C ASN A 3 -4.81 -27.71 -27.80
N GLN A 4 -5.43 -26.80 -28.53
CA GLN A 4 -5.21 -25.36 -28.39
C GLN A 4 -6.18 -24.83 -27.34
N THR A 5 -5.78 -24.90 -26.07
CA THR A 5 -6.54 -24.27 -24.98
C THR A 5 -6.31 -22.76 -25.02
N THR A 6 -7.30 -22.09 -25.58
CA THR A 6 -7.59 -20.65 -25.62
C THR A 6 -6.92 -19.76 -24.55
N GLY A 7 -6.13 -18.79 -25.03
CA GLY A 7 -6.36 -17.37 -24.77
C GLY A 7 -6.10 -16.83 -23.36
N ASN A 8 -4.88 -16.36 -23.13
CA ASN A 8 -4.56 -15.35 -22.12
C ASN A 8 -5.21 -14.00 -22.52
N THR A 9 -6.49 -13.80 -22.20
CA THR A 9 -7.13 -12.48 -22.34
C THR A 9 -6.82 -11.65 -21.09
N PRO A 10 -6.23 -10.45 -21.21
CA PRO A 10 -6.04 -9.57 -20.07
C PRO A 10 -7.41 -9.35 -19.43
N ARG A 11 -7.51 -9.57 -18.11
CA ARG A 11 -8.72 -9.34 -17.31
C ARG A 11 -9.02 -7.85 -17.25
N GLY A 12 -9.40 -7.26 -18.38
CA GLY A 12 -10.04 -5.96 -18.45
C GLY A 12 -11.32 -6.04 -17.63
N THR A 13 -11.59 -4.99 -16.84
CA THR A 13 -12.86 -4.82 -16.16
C THR A 13 -13.95 -5.03 -17.21
N SER A 14 -14.59 -6.19 -17.21
CA SER A 14 -15.68 -6.45 -18.16
C SER A 14 -16.66 -5.30 -17.98
N ASN A 15 -17.04 -4.62 -19.07
CA ASN A 15 -18.02 -3.53 -19.09
C ASN A 15 -19.39 -4.02 -18.57
N ARG A 16 -19.46 -4.32 -17.27
CA ARG A 16 -20.58 -4.96 -16.58
C ARG A 16 -20.64 -4.39 -15.17
N GLY A 17 -21.86 -4.20 -14.68
CA GLY A 17 -22.12 -3.70 -13.33
C GLY A 17 -21.80 -2.22 -13.18
N PHE A 18 -21.19 -1.84 -12.06
CA PHE A 18 -20.94 -0.44 -11.71
C PHE A 18 -20.01 0.29 -12.68
N ALA A 19 -19.07 -0.43 -13.30
CA ALA A 19 -18.08 0.13 -14.22
C ALA A 19 -18.65 0.44 -15.62
N SER A 20 -19.82 -0.11 -15.97
CA SER A 20 -20.50 0.16 -17.25
C SER A 20 -21.56 1.26 -17.18
N MET A 21 -21.76 1.87 -16.01
CA MET A 21 -22.75 2.94 -15.82
C MET A 21 -22.20 4.29 -16.25
N ASP A 22 -23.10 5.23 -16.56
CA ASP A 22 -22.71 6.61 -16.83
C ASP A 22 -22.00 7.24 -15.62
N PRO A 23 -20.99 8.12 -15.85
CA PRO A 23 -20.24 8.75 -14.77
C PRO A 23 -21.10 9.53 -13.76
N GLU A 24 -22.23 10.07 -14.19
CA GLU A 24 -23.17 10.76 -13.29
C GLU A 24 -23.92 9.78 -12.39
N THR A 25 -24.42 8.69 -12.96
CA THR A 25 -25.11 7.62 -12.25
C THR A 25 -24.17 6.96 -11.25
N GLN A 26 -22.92 6.70 -11.65
CA GLN A 26 -21.87 6.17 -10.80
C GLN A 26 -21.59 7.07 -9.60
N ARG A 27 -21.48 8.39 -9.82
CA ARG A 27 -21.29 9.39 -8.75
C ARG A 27 -22.46 9.43 -7.78
N LYS A 28 -23.70 9.44 -8.27
CA LYS A 28 -24.90 9.44 -7.40
C LYS A 28 -24.99 8.20 -6.53
N ILE A 29 -24.69 7.03 -7.09
CA ILE A 29 -24.68 5.76 -6.35
C ILE A 29 -23.55 5.75 -5.31
N ALA A 30 -22.34 6.18 -5.68
CA ALA A 30 -21.22 6.30 -4.74
C ALA A 30 -21.53 7.28 -3.60
N GLN A 31 -22.12 8.43 -3.91
CA GLN A 31 -22.53 9.43 -2.92
C GLN A 31 -23.56 8.83 -1.95
N LYS A 32 -24.64 8.23 -2.46
CA LYS A 32 -25.68 7.60 -1.63
C LYS A 32 -25.12 6.46 -0.77
N GLY A 33 -24.20 5.66 -1.31
CA GLY A 33 -23.50 4.63 -0.56
C GLY A 33 -22.64 5.21 0.56
N GLY A 34 -21.88 6.27 0.27
CA GLY A 34 -21.08 6.99 1.26
C GLY A 34 -21.92 7.66 2.34
N GLU A 35 -23.06 8.25 2.00
CA GLU A 35 -24.02 8.82 2.96
C GLU A 35 -24.62 7.76 3.88
N ALA A 36 -24.92 6.56 3.36
CA ALA A 36 -25.44 5.46 4.17
C ALA A 36 -24.41 4.95 5.19
N VAL A 37 -23.13 4.89 4.80
CA VAL A 37 -22.02 4.41 5.65
C VAL A 37 -21.52 5.50 6.62
N SER A 38 -21.58 6.77 6.24
CA SER A 38 -20.99 7.88 7.00
C SER A 38 -21.82 8.41 8.18
N ARG A 39 -23.00 7.82 8.43
CA ARG A 39 -23.89 8.23 9.56
C ARG A 39 -23.21 8.16 10.92
N ASP A 40 -22.22 7.30 11.09
CA ASP A 40 -21.40 7.21 12.30
C ASP A 40 -19.90 7.29 11.95
N ARG A 41 -19.44 8.53 11.76
CA ARG A 41 -18.04 8.83 11.43
C ARG A 41 -17.07 8.33 12.50
N GLU A 42 -17.43 8.45 13.78
CA GLU A 42 -16.60 8.00 14.91
C GLU A 42 -16.45 6.47 14.87
N HIS A 43 -17.55 5.73 14.70
CA HIS A 43 -17.53 4.28 14.57
C HIS A 43 -16.70 3.80 13.38
N MET A 44 -16.87 4.42 12.21
CA MET A 44 -16.09 4.08 11.01
C MET A 44 -14.59 4.37 11.20
N SER A 45 -14.27 5.47 11.88
CA SER A 45 -12.89 5.84 12.21
C SER A 45 -12.25 4.82 13.17
N MET A 46 -13.00 4.36 14.17
CA MET A 46 -12.56 3.30 15.08
C MET A 46 -12.32 1.97 14.37
N ILE A 47 -13.21 1.56 13.46
CA ILE A 47 -13.03 0.34 12.66
C ILE A 47 -11.79 0.46 11.77
N GLY A 48 -11.63 1.59 11.05
CA GLY A 48 -10.49 1.84 10.19
C GLY A 48 -9.17 1.80 10.95
N ARG A 49 -9.11 2.44 12.13
CA ARG A 49 -7.94 2.39 13.02
C ARG A 49 -7.60 0.97 13.44
N LYS A 50 -8.59 0.22 13.97
CA LYS A 50 -8.40 -1.17 14.42
C LYS A 50 -7.93 -2.09 13.28
N GLY A 51 -8.49 -1.92 12.09
CA GLY A 51 -8.07 -2.68 10.90
C GLY A 51 -6.66 -2.31 10.44
N GLY A 52 -6.30 -1.03 10.50
CA GLY A 52 -4.94 -0.54 10.22
C GLY A 52 -3.90 -1.05 11.21
N GLU A 53 -4.23 -1.11 12.49
CA GLU A 53 -3.37 -1.70 13.54
C GLU A 53 -3.17 -3.20 13.31
N ALA A 54 -4.25 -3.93 13.02
CA ALA A 54 -4.20 -5.39 12.77
C ALA A 54 -3.43 -5.76 11.50
N SER A 55 -3.46 -4.92 10.46
CA SER A 55 -2.77 -5.17 9.18
C SER A 55 -1.38 -4.51 9.08
N GLY A 56 -1.16 -3.43 9.82
CA GLY A 56 0.06 -2.63 9.80
C GLY A 56 1.17 -3.12 10.74
N GLY A 57 0.85 -3.95 11.73
CA GLY A 57 1.82 -4.49 12.69
C GLY A 57 3.02 -5.23 12.06
N ASN A 58 2.84 -5.80 10.86
CA ASN A 58 3.89 -6.56 10.17
C ASN A 58 4.82 -5.70 9.29
N ARG A 59 4.48 -4.43 9.01
CA ARG A 59 5.32 -3.55 8.17
C ARG A 59 6.51 -2.96 8.93
N ASN A 60 6.37 -2.77 10.24
CA ASN A 60 7.42 -2.12 11.04
C ASN A 60 8.54 -3.08 11.47
N GLN A 61 8.29 -4.39 11.47
CA GLN A 61 9.32 -5.39 11.82
C GLN A 61 10.42 -5.52 10.74
N ASN A 62 10.15 -5.23 9.47
CA ASN A 62 11.13 -5.35 8.38
C ASN A 62 11.95 -4.06 8.12
N ASN A 63 11.51 -2.89 8.61
CA ASN A 63 12.21 -1.62 8.42
C ASN A 63 13.18 -1.28 9.57
N ALA A 64 12.95 -1.87 10.76
CA ALA A 64 13.82 -1.68 11.93
C ALA A 64 15.18 -2.39 11.83
N GLN A 65 15.41 -3.27 10.83
CA GLN A 65 16.65 -4.04 10.68
C GLN A 65 17.59 -3.53 9.57
N GLN A 66 17.23 -2.48 8.82
CA GLN A 66 18.02 -2.03 7.65
C GLN A 66 18.55 -0.59 7.78
N GLN A 67 18.77 -0.11 9.00
CA GLN A 67 19.35 1.22 9.25
C GLN A 67 20.53 1.11 10.22
N ASN A 68 21.62 0.47 9.80
CA ASN A 68 22.92 0.66 10.45
C ASN A 68 24.08 0.54 9.44
N THR A 69 24.28 1.59 8.64
CA THR A 69 25.59 1.87 8.03
C THR A 69 25.86 3.36 8.18
N GLN A 70 26.15 3.77 9.41
CA GLN A 70 26.64 5.12 9.69
C GLN A 70 28.17 5.09 9.66
N THR A 71 28.73 5.28 8.46
CA THR A 71 30.09 5.75 8.27
C THR A 71 30.22 7.11 8.93
N THR A 72 30.92 7.19 10.05
CA THR A 72 31.39 8.45 10.61
C THR A 72 32.79 8.24 11.16
N GLN A 73 33.79 8.68 10.40
CA GLN A 73 35.07 9.08 10.98
C GLN A 73 35.72 10.15 10.10
N PHE A 74 35.15 11.36 10.15
CA PHE A 74 35.94 12.57 9.94
C PHE A 74 36.78 12.78 11.22
N GLY A 75 37.90 12.08 11.29
CA GLY A 75 39.00 12.31 12.21
C GLY A 75 40.27 12.07 11.40
N GLY A 76 41.04 13.14 11.14
CA GLY A 76 42.07 13.17 10.11
C GLY A 76 43.20 12.14 10.32
N PRO A 77 43.95 11.78 9.27
CA PRO A 77 45.21 11.07 9.43
C PRO A 77 46.30 12.08 9.85
N GLU A 78 46.30 12.50 11.11
CA GLU A 78 47.47 13.16 11.70
C GLU A 78 48.48 12.10 12.16
N GLY A 79 49.58 12.02 11.41
CA GLY A 79 50.95 11.93 11.93
C GLY A 79 51.29 10.81 12.93
N GLY A 80 51.89 9.74 12.42
CA GLY A 80 52.69 8.80 13.22
C GLY A 80 53.84 8.23 12.39
N THR A 81 54.99 8.90 12.43
CA THR A 81 56.28 8.44 11.91
C THR A 81 56.76 7.14 12.57
N GLY A 82 57.58 6.36 11.83
CA GLY A 82 58.44 5.21 12.20
C GLY A 82 58.55 4.77 13.67
N ASN A 83 58.69 3.47 13.93
CA ASN A 83 59.98 2.78 13.79
C ASN A 83 59.81 1.27 14.08
N ARG A 84 60.74 0.47 13.52
CA ARG A 84 61.28 -0.80 14.05
C ARG A 84 60.33 -1.77 14.76
#